data_AF-A0A7W0IRC4-F1
#
_entry.id   AF-A0A7W0IRC4-F1
#
_cell.length_a   1.000
_cell.length_b   1.000
_cell.length_c   1.000
_cell.angle_alpha   90.00
_cell.angle_beta   90.00
_cell.angle_gamma   90.00
#
_symmetry.space_group_name_H-M   'P 1'
#
loop_
_entity.id
_entity.type
_entity.pdbx_description
1 polymer ?
#
loop_
_entity_poly.entity_id
_entity_poly.type
_entity_poly.pdbx_seq_one_letter_code
_entity_poly.pdbx_strand_id
1 'polypeptide(L)' 'MDLVCDKYKQTLEADDAYCRHPTEYCKFRTACLINFVSKENKAKAAMVAVVPEKSSEQEV' A
#
# COMPACT_ATOMS: atom_id res chain seq x y z
N MET A 1 -1.38 6.79 8.69
CA MET A 1 -1.16 8.03 7.92
C MET A 1 -2.22 8.09 6.83
N ASP A 2 -2.72 9.28 6.53
CA ASP A 2 -3.72 9.50 5.47
C ASP A 2 -3.06 9.94 4.16
N LEU A 3 -3.51 9.36 3.05
CA LEU A 3 -3.06 9.68 1.70
C LEU A 3 -4.21 10.28 0.89
N VAL A 4 -3.93 11.35 0.15
CA VAL A 4 -4.95 12.04 -0.66
C VAL A 4 -4.77 11.71 -2.14
N CYS A 5 -5.87 11.36 -2.80
CA CYS A 5 -5.92 11.23 -4.25
C CYS A 5 -6.21 12.59 -4.89
N ASP A 6 -5.25 13.15 -5.64
CA ASP A 6 -5.43 14.47 -6.25
C ASP A 6 -6.50 14.55 -7.35
N LYS A 7 -6.78 13.44 -8.04
CA LYS A 7 -7.78 13.40 -9.12
C LYS A 7 -9.21 13.42 -8.57
N TYR A 8 -9.50 12.59 -7.56
CA TYR A 8 -10.85 12.41 -7.01
C TYR A 8 -11.07 13.09 -5.65
N LYS A 9 -10.02 13.70 -5.07
CA LYS A 9 -10.03 14.35 -3.76
C LYS A 9 -10.57 13.46 -2.65
N GLN A 10 -10.23 12.17 -2.74
CA GLN A 10 -10.54 11.14 -1.75
C GLN A 10 -9.35 10.91 -0.84
N THR A 11 -9.63 10.64 0.43
CA THR A 11 -8.62 10.22 1.41
C THR A 11 -8.66 8.71 1.55
N LEU A 12 -7.48 8.09 1.59
CA LEU A 12 -7.29 6.67 1.84
C LEU A 12 -6.29 6.47 2.98
N GLU A 13 -6.47 5.40 3.76
CA GLU A 13 -5.48 5.01 4.76
C GLU A 13 -4.23 4.42 4.09
N ALA A 14 -3.06 4.67 4.68
CA ALA A 14 -1.78 4.20 4.15
C ALA A 14 -1.66 2.66 4.12
N ASP A 15 -2.28 1.97 5.08
CA ASP A 15 -2.26 0.51 5.17
C ASP A 15 -3.00 -0.15 4.00
N ASP A 16 -4.09 0.45 3.51
CA ASP A 16 -4.85 0.02 2.33
C ASP A 16 -4.67 0.97 1.14
N ALA A 17 -3.48 1.56 1.01
CA ALA A 17 -3.18 2.50 -0.05
C ALA A 17 -3.14 1.81 -1.42
N TYR A 18 -4.28 1.78 -2.11
CA TYR A 18 -4.41 1.27 -3.48
C TYR A 18 -5.22 2.23 -4.35
N CYS A 19 -4.76 2.43 -5.59
CA CYS A 19 -5.49 3.21 -6.59
C CYS A 19 -6.71 2.44 -7.09
N ARG A 20 -7.92 2.87 -6.72
CA ARG A 20 -9.21 2.28 -7.15
C ARG A 20 -9.51 2.39 -8.65
N HIS A 21 -8.74 3.19 -9.39
CA HIS A 21 -8.94 3.47 -10.81
C HIS A 21 -7.67 3.18 -11.63
N PRO A 22 -7.15 1.94 -11.64
CA PRO A 22 -5.83 1.67 -12.20
C PRO A 22 -5.77 1.76 -13.72
N THR A 23 -6.90 1.55 -14.41
CA THR A 23 -7.02 1.58 -15.88
C THR A 23 -7.29 2.96 -16.44
N GLU A 24 -7.65 3.94 -15.60
CA GLU A 24 -7.87 5.30 -16.04
C GLU A 24 -6.57 6.08 -16.15
N TYR A 25 -6.51 6.98 -17.14
CA TYR A 25 -5.43 7.94 -17.22
C TYR A 25 -5.47 8.88 -16.00
N CYS A 26 -4.29 9.08 -15.39
CA CYS A 26 -4.10 10.00 -14.29
C CYS A 26 -2.77 10.73 -14.49
N LYS A 27 -2.84 12.05 -14.72
CA LYS A 27 -1.66 12.91 -14.93
C LYS A 27 -0.70 12.94 -13.74
N PHE A 28 -1.19 12.60 -12.54
CA PHE A 28 -0.39 12.59 -11.31
C PHE A 28 0.31 11.25 -11.05
N ARG A 29 0.12 10.22 -11.88
CA ARG A 29 0.53 8.84 -11.58
C ARG A 29 2.01 8.67 -11.27
N THR A 30 2.89 9.46 -11.91
CA THR A 30 4.34 9.43 -11.68
C THR A 30 4.74 10.02 -10.33
N ALA A 31 3.95 10.95 -9.79
CA ALA A 31 4.17 11.61 -8.50
C ALA A 31 3.17 11.17 -7.42
N CYS A 32 2.34 10.17 -7.70
CA CYS A 32 1.24 9.77 -6.82
C CYS A 32 1.76 8.93 -5.65
N LEU A 33 1.61 9.47 -4.43
CA LEU A 33 2.07 8.80 -3.21
C LEU A 33 1.31 7.48 -2.95
N ILE A 34 -0.01 7.43 -3.22
CA ILE A 34 -0.80 6.19 -3.14
C ILE A 34 -0.23 5.10 -4.06
N ASN A 35 0.18 5.47 -5.28
CA ASN A 35 0.77 4.52 -6.23
C ASN A 35 2.15 4.02 -5.77
N PHE A 36 2.93 4.86 -5.10
CA PHE A 36 4.21 4.50 -4.51
C PHE A 36 4.03 3.55 -3.32
N VAL A 37 3.24 3.96 -2.32
CA VAL A 37 2.96 3.16 -1.12
C VAL A 37 2.30 1.82 -1.48
N SER A 38 1.40 1.78 -2.47
CA SER A 38 0.81 0.53 -2.96
C SER A 38 1.85 -0.48 -3.44
N LYS A 39 2.92 -0.01 -4.10
CA LYS A 39 4.02 -0.88 -4.56
C LYS A 39 4.86 -1.36 -3.39
N GLU A 40 5.12 -0.50 -2.41
CA GLU A 40 5.84 -0.88 -1.18
C GLU A 40 5.05 -1.91 -0.38
N ASN A 41 3.75 -1.72 -0.19
CA ASN A 41 2.89 -2.66 0.53
C ASN A 41 2.85 -4.03 -0.19
N LYS A 42 2.79 -4.04 -1.53
CA LYS A 42 2.89 -5.29 -2.32
C LYS A 42 4.25 -5.96 -2.17
N ALA A 43 5.34 -5.20 -2.17
CA ALA A 43 6.68 -5.74 -1.97
C ALA A 43 6.82 -6.34 -0.57
N LYS A 44 6.34 -5.65 0.47
CA LYS A 44 6.30 -6.16 1.84
C LYS A 44 5.46 -7.42 1.97
N ALA A 45 4.25 -7.44 1.39
CA ALA A 45 3.40 -8.62 1.40
C ALA A 45 4.06 -9.82 0.70
N ALA A 46 4.75 -9.60 -0.42
CA ALA A 46 5.52 -10.63 -1.11
C ALA A 46 6.69 -11.17 -0.26
N MET A 47 7.29 -10.34 0.61
CA MET A 47 8.33 -10.77 1.55
C MET A 47 7.75 -11.55 2.73
N VAL A 48 6.59 -11.15 3.24
CA VAL A 48 5.92 -11.84 4.38
C VAL A 48 5.44 -13.24 4.00
N ALA A 49 5.03 -13.46 2.74
CA ALA A 49 4.59 -14.78 2.28
C ALA A 49 5.71 -15.86 2.24
N VAL A 50 6.98 -15.48 2.48
CA VAL A 50 8.13 -16.41 2.47
C VAL A 50 8.66 -16.70 3.89
N VAL A 51 8.08 -16.08 4.92
CA VAL A 51 8.48 -16.35 6.31
C VAL A 51 7.46 -17.31 6.91
N PRO A 52 7.78 -18.59 7.15
CA PRO A 52 6.92 -19.44 7.95
C PRO A 52 6.84 -18.84 9.34
N GLU A 53 5.62 -18.51 9.74
CA GLU A 53 5.21 -18.06 11.06
C GLU A 53 5.67 -19.09 12.11
N LYS A 54 6.80 -18.83 12.75
CA LYS A 54 7.17 -19.47 14.02
C LYS A 54 7.71 -18.41 14.96
N SER A 55 6.80 -17.82 15.72
CA SER A 55 7.09 -17.28 17.05
C SER A 55 5.79 -17.28 17.83
N SER A 56 5.39 -18.50 18.22
CA SER A 56 4.61 -18.71 19.43
C SER A 56 5.58 -18.85 20.59
N GLU A 57 5.24 -18.15 21.68
CA GLU A 57 5.66 -18.34 23.08
C GLU A 57 7.11 -17.97 23.44
N GLN A 58 7.37 -16.94 24.26
CA GLN A 58 6.99 -16.70 25.66
C GLN A 58 7.93 -17.38 26.67
N GLU A 59 8.29 -16.61 27.68
CA GLU A 59 9.28 -16.79 28.76
C GLU A 59 9.34 -18.18 29.43
N VAL A 60 10.57 -18.58 29.80
CA VAL A 60 11.06 -19.13 31.11
C VAL A 60 12.18 -20.15 30.90
#